data_AF-R9SJ64-F1
#
_entry.id   AF-R9SJ64-F1
#
_cell.length_a   1.000
_cell.length_b   1.000
_cell.length_c   1.000
_cell.angle_alpha   90.00
_cell.angle_beta   90.00
_cell.angle_gamma   90.00
#
_symmetry.space_group_name_H-M   'P 1'
#
loop_
_entity.id
_entity.type
_entity.pdbx_description
1 polymer ?
#
loop_
_entity_poly.entity_id
_entity_poly.type
_entity_poly.pdbx_seq_one_letter_code
_entity_poly.pdbx_strand_id
1 'polypeptide(L)'
;MEEIELLREEGCPENVIAHCIAVCKRAQEIAMNFPNADKELIKTGALLHDIGRSRTHGIKHAVVGAELARQHGYSDEVVNIIERHIGVGITKEEAEKLNLPIKSYVPETIEEKIVAHADNLLHGTERADTEYVIKKWKKRMDSPNDSIERLLKLDYELIGQFNQ
;
A
#
# COMPACT_ATOMS: atom_id res chain seq x y z
N MET A 1 -8.66 1.87 18.36
CA MET A 1 -8.92 1.23 17.06
C MET A 1 -8.19 -0.10 17.12
N GLU A 2 -8.90 -1.19 16.87
CA GLU A 2 -8.42 -2.56 17.09
C GLU A 2 -7.15 -2.87 16.28
N GLU A 3 -7.07 -2.36 15.05
CA GLU A 3 -5.94 -2.54 14.14
C GLU A 3 -4.66 -1.85 14.66
N ILE A 4 -4.78 -0.70 15.32
CA ILE A 4 -3.62 0.00 15.91
C ILE A 4 -3.06 -0.78 17.09
N GLU A 5 -3.93 -1.30 17.95
CA GLU A 5 -3.47 -2.14 19.07
C GLU A 5 -2.79 -3.40 18.54
N LEU A 6 -3.36 -4.02 17.50
CA LEU A 6 -2.73 -5.16 16.85
C LEU A 6 -1.32 -4.83 16.29
N LEU A 7 -1.14 -3.67 15.64
CA LEU A 7 0.20 -3.26 15.20
C LEU A 7 1.19 -3.14 16.37
N ARG A 8 0.74 -2.65 17.53
CA ARG A 8 1.59 -2.57 18.74
C ARG A 8 1.89 -3.93 19.32
N GLU A 9 0.90 -4.80 19.40
CA GLU A 9 1.03 -6.18 19.88
C GLU A 9 2.00 -6.98 19.01
N GLU A 10 1.93 -6.81 17.69
CA GLU A 10 2.87 -7.40 16.75
C GLU A 10 4.28 -6.81 16.85
N GLY A 11 4.45 -5.65 17.50
CA GLY A 11 5.74 -4.99 17.69
C GLY A 11 6.15 -4.09 16.51
N CYS A 12 5.20 -3.53 15.76
CA CYS A 12 5.52 -2.51 14.77
C CYS A 12 6.12 -1.26 15.45
N PRO A 13 7.19 -0.66 14.88
CA PRO A 13 7.74 0.59 15.37
C PRO A 13 6.71 1.74 15.33
N GLU A 14 6.79 2.68 16.29
CA GLU A 14 5.87 3.83 16.36
C GLU A 14 5.85 4.68 15.07
N ASN A 15 6.98 4.79 14.37
CA ASN A 15 7.03 5.51 13.09
C ASN A 15 6.26 4.76 11.97
N VAL A 16 6.20 3.43 12.02
CA VAL A 16 5.38 2.63 11.09
C VAL A 16 3.90 2.80 11.43
N ILE A 17 3.55 2.74 12.72
CA ILE A 17 2.15 2.96 13.16
C ILE A 17 1.67 4.36 12.75
N ALA A 18 2.49 5.39 12.98
CA ALA A 18 2.19 6.76 12.56
C ALA A 18 2.03 6.88 11.04
N HIS A 19 2.86 6.17 10.26
CA HIS A 19 2.74 6.09 8.82
C HIS A 19 1.42 5.42 8.39
N CYS A 20 1.07 4.25 8.93
CA CYS A 20 -0.21 3.58 8.66
C CYS A 20 -1.42 4.48 8.94
N ILE A 21 -1.39 5.25 10.02
CA ILE A 21 -2.45 6.23 10.33
C ILE A 21 -2.52 7.32 9.27
N ALA A 22 -1.39 7.82 8.79
CA ALA A 22 -1.33 8.81 7.72
C ALA A 22 -1.86 8.24 6.39
N VAL A 23 -1.46 7.01 6.04
CA VAL A 23 -1.96 6.28 4.86
C VAL A 23 -3.46 6.09 4.95
N CYS A 24 -3.99 5.65 6.10
CA CYS A 24 -5.42 5.50 6.32
C CYS A 24 -6.19 6.81 6.07
N LYS A 25 -5.70 7.94 6.60
CA LYS A 25 -6.32 9.25 6.35
C LYS A 25 -6.32 9.59 4.86
N ARG A 26 -5.19 9.41 4.20
CA ARG A 26 -5.04 9.71 2.77
C ARG A 26 -5.93 8.80 1.90
N ALA A 27 -5.98 7.52 2.22
CA ALA A 27 -6.81 6.53 1.53
C ALA A 27 -8.30 6.88 1.66
N GLN A 28 -8.77 7.27 2.85
CA GLN A 28 -10.16 7.69 3.02
C GLN A 28 -10.52 8.97 2.25
N GLU A 29 -9.60 9.92 2.11
CA GLU A 29 -9.81 11.09 1.25
C GLU A 29 -9.99 10.69 -0.22
N ILE A 30 -9.14 9.80 -0.74
CA ILE A 30 -9.24 9.31 -2.12
C ILE A 30 -10.55 8.53 -2.29
N ALA A 31 -10.94 7.73 -1.30
CA ALA A 31 -12.19 6.96 -1.32
C ALA A 31 -13.45 7.84 -1.43
N MET A 32 -13.38 9.14 -1.11
CA MET A 32 -14.51 10.06 -1.30
C MET A 32 -14.91 10.19 -2.79
N ASN A 33 -13.98 9.94 -3.71
CA ASN A 33 -14.25 9.94 -5.15
C ASN A 33 -15.01 8.69 -5.62
N PHE A 34 -15.12 7.66 -4.78
CA PHE A 34 -15.66 6.35 -5.13
C PHE A 34 -16.79 5.94 -4.16
N PRO A 35 -18.04 6.36 -4.40
CA PRO A 35 -19.16 6.11 -3.49
C PRO A 35 -19.45 4.62 -3.21
N ASN A 36 -19.08 3.74 -4.15
CA ASN A 36 -19.30 2.30 -4.06
C ASN A 36 -18.12 1.54 -3.44
N ALA A 37 -17.00 2.21 -3.14
CA ALA A 37 -15.85 1.55 -2.52
C ALA A 37 -16.14 1.24 -1.04
N ASP A 38 -15.67 0.09 -0.57
CA ASP A 38 -15.82 -0.29 0.83
C ASP A 38 -14.83 0.50 1.71
N LYS A 39 -15.37 1.47 2.45
CA LYS A 39 -14.59 2.38 3.29
C LYS A 39 -14.01 1.72 4.53
N GLU A 40 -14.65 0.68 5.07
CA GLU A 40 -14.13 -0.05 6.23
C GLU A 40 -13.04 -1.01 5.79
N LEU A 41 -13.18 -1.64 4.62
CA LEU A 41 -12.11 -2.43 4.02
C LEU A 41 -10.87 -1.56 3.71
N ILE A 42 -11.05 -0.37 3.12
CA ILE A 42 -9.95 0.58 2.88
C ILE A 42 -9.28 1.00 4.19
N LYS A 43 -10.05 1.32 5.23
CA LYS A 43 -9.53 1.72 6.54
C LYS A 43 -8.71 0.59 7.17
N THR A 44 -9.27 -0.62 7.20
CA THR A 44 -8.61 -1.80 7.80
C THR A 44 -7.33 -2.14 7.03
N GLY A 45 -7.43 -2.23 5.70
CA GLY A 45 -6.29 -2.51 4.82
C GLY A 45 -5.20 -1.43 4.93
N ALA A 46 -5.56 -0.15 4.96
CA ALA A 46 -4.59 0.94 5.12
C ALA A 46 -3.91 0.96 6.49
N LEU A 47 -4.62 0.63 7.57
CA LEU A 47 -4.01 0.54 8.90
C LEU A 47 -3.04 -0.64 8.98
N LEU A 48 -3.37 -1.77 8.34
CA LEU A 48 -2.59 -3.00 8.47
C LEU A 48 -1.59 -3.25 7.33
N HIS A 49 -1.55 -2.43 6.28
CA HIS A 49 -0.72 -2.67 5.08
C HIS A 49 0.75 -2.98 5.41
N ASP A 50 1.30 -2.32 6.43
CA ASP A 50 2.70 -2.41 6.82
C ASP A 50 2.92 -3.31 8.07
N ILE A 51 1.93 -4.12 8.51
CA ILE A 51 2.04 -4.98 9.71
C ILE A 51 3.24 -5.94 9.66
N GLY A 52 3.67 -6.36 8.46
CA GLY A 52 4.86 -7.19 8.29
C GLY A 52 6.18 -6.49 8.64
N ARG A 53 6.19 -5.17 8.82
CA ARG A 53 7.36 -4.40 9.30
C ARG A 53 7.78 -4.77 10.72
N SER A 54 6.88 -5.38 11.48
CA SER A 54 7.19 -6.00 12.77
C SER A 54 8.19 -7.16 12.68
N ARG A 55 8.39 -7.74 11.49
CA ARG A 55 9.26 -8.92 11.26
C ARG A 55 10.38 -8.64 10.27
N THR A 56 10.16 -7.76 9.28
CA THR A 56 11.16 -7.49 8.25
C THR A 56 11.11 -6.06 7.73
N HIS A 57 12.29 -5.50 7.48
CA HIS A 57 12.45 -4.16 6.88
C HIS A 57 12.60 -4.23 5.35
N GLY A 58 12.61 -5.42 4.77
CA GLY A 58 12.72 -5.63 3.32
C GLY A 58 11.38 -5.60 2.61
N ILE A 59 11.42 -5.76 1.28
CA ILE A 59 10.22 -5.80 0.42
C ILE A 59 9.25 -6.95 0.77
N LYS A 60 9.75 -7.99 1.45
CA LYS A 60 8.96 -9.13 1.92
C LYS A 60 7.93 -8.80 3.00
N HIS A 61 7.93 -7.58 3.56
CA HIS A 61 6.96 -7.18 4.58
C HIS A 61 5.50 -7.30 4.10
N ALA A 62 5.21 -7.13 2.81
CA ALA A 62 3.86 -7.36 2.28
C ALA A 62 3.43 -8.83 2.39
N VAL A 63 4.31 -9.77 2.03
CA VAL A 63 4.04 -11.22 2.13
C VAL A 63 3.91 -11.65 3.58
N VAL A 64 4.86 -11.21 4.42
CA VAL A 64 4.82 -11.51 5.86
C VAL A 64 3.60 -10.88 6.53
N GLY A 65 3.24 -9.66 6.13
CA GLY A 65 2.06 -8.97 6.65
C GLY A 65 0.76 -9.69 6.26
N ALA A 66 0.69 -10.20 5.02
CA ALA A 66 -0.43 -11.01 4.56
C ALA A 66 -0.57 -12.31 5.36
N GLU A 67 0.54 -12.96 5.72
CA GLU A 67 0.53 -14.13 6.60
C GLU A 67 0.06 -13.78 8.02
N LEU A 68 0.55 -12.68 8.60
CA LEU A 68 0.11 -12.21 9.92
C LEU A 68 -1.38 -11.89 9.93
N ALA A 69 -1.89 -11.16 8.93
CA ALA A 69 -3.30 -10.83 8.83
C ALA A 69 -4.20 -12.09 8.76
N ARG A 70 -3.78 -13.13 8.01
CA ARG A 70 -4.48 -14.43 8.00
C ARG A 70 -4.47 -15.09 9.38
N GLN A 71 -3.34 -15.07 10.10
CA GLN A 71 -3.21 -15.65 11.44
C GLN A 71 -4.13 -14.96 12.46
N HIS A 72 -4.34 -13.65 12.29
CA HIS A 72 -5.27 -12.85 13.10
C HIS A 72 -6.73 -12.91 12.63
N GLY A 73 -7.04 -13.73 11.61
CA GLY A 73 -8.41 -13.98 11.19
C GLY A 73 -9.03 -12.90 10.30
N TYR A 74 -8.23 -12.01 9.69
CA TYR A 74 -8.74 -11.06 8.72
C TYR A 74 -9.16 -11.73 7.42
N SER A 75 -10.11 -11.11 6.72
CA SER A 75 -10.63 -11.61 5.43
C SER A 75 -9.55 -11.59 4.34
N ASP A 76 -9.75 -12.41 3.31
CA ASP A 76 -8.87 -12.44 2.13
C ASP A 76 -8.78 -11.07 1.45
N GLU A 77 -9.82 -10.24 1.53
CA GLU A 77 -9.82 -8.88 0.98
C GLU A 77 -8.80 -7.97 1.69
N VAL A 78 -8.76 -7.99 3.03
CA VAL A 78 -7.75 -7.24 3.80
C VAL A 78 -6.35 -7.78 3.52
N VAL A 79 -6.22 -9.10 3.47
CA VAL A 79 -4.96 -9.79 3.19
C VAL A 79 -4.44 -9.41 1.80
N ASN A 80 -5.30 -9.32 0.79
CA ASN A 80 -4.91 -8.93 -0.57
C ASN A 80 -4.44 -7.48 -0.62
N ILE A 81 -5.09 -6.56 0.09
CA ILE A 81 -4.62 -5.17 0.22
C ILE A 81 -3.21 -5.15 0.80
N ILE A 82 -2.98 -5.85 1.92
CA ILE A 82 -1.68 -5.92 2.57
C ILE A 82 -0.64 -6.53 1.64
N GLU A 83 -0.98 -7.59 0.91
CA GLU A 83 -0.03 -8.26 0.03
C GLU A 83 0.33 -7.44 -1.21
N ARG A 84 -0.62 -6.67 -1.75
CA ARG A 84 -0.51 -5.98 -3.04
C ARG A 84 -0.17 -4.48 -2.94
N HIS A 85 -0.01 -3.93 -1.74
CA HIS A 85 0.26 -2.49 -1.57
C HIS A 85 1.64 -2.03 -2.06
N ILE A 86 2.61 -2.93 -2.21
CA ILE A 86 4.01 -2.56 -2.44
C ILE A 86 4.25 -1.93 -3.81
N GLY A 87 4.79 -0.71 -3.80
CA GLY A 87 4.92 0.10 -5.01
C GLY A 87 3.53 0.43 -5.55
N VAL A 88 3.36 0.41 -6.87
CA VAL A 88 2.03 0.53 -7.53
C VAL A 88 1.63 -0.79 -8.18
N GLY A 89 2.02 -1.88 -7.53
CA GLY A 89 1.95 -3.23 -8.06
C GLY A 89 3.27 -3.74 -8.63
N ILE A 90 3.53 -5.01 -8.33
CA ILE A 90 4.70 -5.77 -8.81
C ILE A 90 4.21 -6.90 -9.72
N THR A 91 4.71 -6.97 -10.95
CA THR A 91 4.37 -8.05 -11.88
C THR A 91 5.01 -9.37 -11.46
N LYS A 92 4.56 -10.48 -12.06
CA LYS A 92 5.13 -11.81 -11.79
C LYS A 92 6.63 -11.88 -12.10
N GLU A 93 7.06 -11.22 -13.18
CA GLU A 93 8.45 -11.15 -13.62
C GLU A 93 9.30 -10.26 -12.69
N GLU A 94 8.72 -9.16 -12.20
CA GLU A 94 9.38 -8.31 -11.21
C GLU A 94 9.51 -9.03 -9.86
N ALA A 95 8.48 -9.79 -9.45
CA ALA A 95 8.49 -10.58 -8.21
C ALA A 95 9.61 -11.62 -8.18
N GLU A 96 9.85 -12.30 -9.30
CA GLU A 96 10.96 -13.25 -9.45
C GLU A 96 12.31 -12.55 -9.23
N LYS A 97 12.54 -11.39 -9.86
CA LYS A 97 13.77 -10.59 -9.69
C LYS A 97 13.97 -10.10 -8.24
N LEU A 98 12.86 -9.87 -7.53
CA LEU A 98 12.84 -9.38 -6.15
C LEU A 98 12.88 -10.50 -5.10
N ASN A 99 12.99 -11.77 -5.52
CA ASN A 99 12.94 -12.94 -4.65
C ASN A 99 11.68 -12.98 -3.76
N LEU A 100 10.55 -12.53 -4.31
CA LEU A 100 9.22 -12.71 -3.75
C LEU A 100 8.63 -14.04 -4.27
N PRO A 101 7.64 -14.63 -3.59
CA PRO A 101 6.82 -15.70 -4.18
C PRO A 101 6.33 -15.28 -5.57
N ILE A 102 6.53 -16.14 -6.57
CA ILE A 102 6.32 -15.80 -7.99
C ILE A 102 4.82 -15.73 -8.30
N LYS A 103 4.25 -14.54 -8.14
CA LYS A 103 2.86 -14.20 -8.48
C LYS A 103 2.73 -12.70 -8.76
N SER A 104 1.57 -12.28 -9.25
CA SER A 104 1.24 -10.86 -9.40
C SER A 104 0.88 -10.26 -8.04
N TYR A 105 1.44 -9.08 -7.77
CA TYR A 105 1.08 -8.21 -6.65
C TYR A 105 0.47 -6.90 -7.15
N VAL A 106 -0.04 -6.89 -8.39
CA VAL A 106 -0.72 -5.72 -8.95
C VAL A 106 -2.08 -5.56 -8.29
N PRO A 107 -2.44 -4.36 -7.76
CA PRO A 107 -3.76 -4.08 -7.22
C PRO A 107 -4.87 -4.32 -8.26
N GLU A 108 -5.91 -5.05 -7.86
CA GLU A 108 -7.03 -5.44 -8.72
C GLU A 108 -8.31 -4.66 -8.39
N THR A 109 -8.68 -4.58 -7.10
CA THR A 109 -9.89 -3.87 -6.67
C THR A 109 -9.66 -2.37 -6.48
N ILE A 110 -10.73 -1.59 -6.36
CA ILE A 110 -10.62 -0.16 -6.11
C ILE A 110 -10.03 0.11 -4.72
N GLU A 111 -10.35 -0.72 -3.73
CA GLU A 111 -9.82 -0.62 -2.37
C GLU A 111 -8.31 -0.89 -2.33
N GLU A 112 -7.84 -1.94 -3.01
CA GLU A 112 -6.42 -2.25 -3.15
C GLU A 112 -5.65 -1.10 -3.82
N LYS A 113 -6.21 -0.59 -4.91
CA LYS A 113 -5.65 0.56 -5.65
C LYS A 113 -5.55 1.81 -4.80
N ILE A 114 -6.61 2.14 -4.05
CA ILE A 114 -6.65 3.32 -3.18
C ILE A 114 -5.56 3.23 -2.11
N VAL A 115 -5.42 2.09 -1.45
CA VAL A 115 -4.45 1.90 -0.36
C VAL A 115 -3.02 1.95 -0.90
N ALA A 116 -2.74 1.22 -1.98
CA ALA A 116 -1.42 1.23 -2.63
C ALA A 116 -1.03 2.65 -3.09
N HIS A 117 -1.96 3.40 -3.68
CA HIS A 117 -1.67 4.76 -4.13
C HIS A 117 -1.48 5.73 -2.96
N ALA A 118 -2.32 5.63 -1.92
CA ALA A 118 -2.23 6.45 -0.73
C ALA A 118 -0.88 6.29 -0.01
N ASP A 119 -0.35 5.07 0.06
CA ASP A 119 0.97 4.77 0.60
C ASP A 119 2.08 5.49 -0.19
N ASN A 120 2.06 5.38 -1.52
CA ASN A 120 3.07 6.05 -2.36
C ASN A 120 3.04 7.57 -2.24
N LEU A 121 1.87 8.17 -2.00
CA LEU A 121 1.72 9.62 -1.80
C LEU A 121 2.11 10.10 -0.40
N LEU A 122 2.87 9.30 0.36
CA LEU A 122 3.44 9.68 1.64
C LEU A 122 4.95 9.44 1.72
N HIS A 123 5.64 10.33 2.42
CA HIS A 123 7.02 10.16 2.85
C HIS A 123 7.07 10.14 4.38
N GLY A 124 7.10 8.94 4.96
CA GLY A 124 6.80 8.80 6.39
C GLY A 124 5.37 9.24 6.63
N THR A 125 5.17 10.34 7.35
CA THR A 125 3.83 10.90 7.60
C THR A 125 3.50 12.13 6.75
N GLU A 126 4.45 12.65 5.98
CA GLU A 126 4.28 13.87 5.19
C GLU A 126 3.72 13.56 3.80
N ARG A 127 2.80 14.41 3.31
CA ARG A 127 2.26 14.28 1.96
C ARG A 127 3.35 14.45 0.91
N ALA A 128 3.35 13.55 -0.06
CA ALA A 128 4.13 13.62 -1.27
C ALA A 128 3.19 13.72 -2.48
N ASP A 129 3.69 14.30 -3.56
CA ASP A 129 3.06 14.25 -4.87
C ASP A 129 3.74 13.20 -5.77
N THR A 130 3.14 12.94 -6.92
CA THR A 130 3.70 12.00 -7.91
C THR A 130 5.08 12.43 -8.40
N GLU A 131 5.35 13.74 -8.50
CA GLU A 131 6.67 14.24 -8.91
C GLU A 131 7.77 13.85 -7.91
N TYR A 132 7.49 13.98 -6.61
CA TYR A 132 8.37 13.52 -5.54
C TYR A 132 8.62 12.00 -5.62
N VAL A 133 7.56 11.20 -5.79
CA VAL A 133 7.66 9.74 -5.90
C VAL A 133 8.52 9.35 -7.10
N ILE A 134 8.29 9.97 -8.26
CA ILE A 134 9.07 9.74 -9.49
C ILE A 134 10.55 10.07 -9.26
N LYS A 135 10.86 11.23 -8.64
CA LYS A 135 12.24 11.62 -8.30
C LYS A 135 12.88 10.61 -7.35
N LYS A 136 12.14 10.10 -6.36
CA LYS A 136 12.60 9.08 -5.41
C LYS A 136 12.91 7.76 -6.11
N TRP A 137 12.04 7.28 -7.00
CA TRP A 137 12.23 6.02 -7.72
C TRP A 137 13.37 6.08 -8.72
N LYS A 138 13.50 7.17 -9.49
CA LYS A 138 14.63 7.38 -10.41
C LYS A 138 16.01 7.34 -9.73
N LYS A 139 16.08 7.60 -8.43
CA LYS A 139 17.32 7.53 -7.64
C LYS A 139 17.59 6.15 -7.02
N ARG A 140 16.58 5.29 -6.91
CA ARG A 140 16.64 4.04 -6.11
C ARG A 140 16.48 2.78 -6.94
N MET A 141 15.98 2.89 -8.18
CA MET A 141 15.65 1.77 -9.04
C MET A 141 16.41 1.88 -10.36
N ASP A 142 16.91 0.75 -10.87
CA ASP A 142 17.65 0.70 -12.13
C ASP A 142 16.74 0.89 -13.36
N SER A 143 15.47 0.50 -13.28
CA SER A 143 14.51 0.55 -14.39
C SER A 143 13.11 0.96 -13.89
N PRO A 144 12.89 2.24 -13.56
CA PRO A 144 11.65 2.68 -12.92
C PRO A 144 10.51 2.98 -13.91
N ASN A 145 10.75 2.97 -15.22
CA ASN A 145 9.81 3.54 -16.20
C ASN A 145 8.44 2.87 -16.17
N ASP A 146 8.38 1.54 -16.12
CA ASP A 146 7.11 0.80 -16.09
C ASP A 146 6.34 1.10 -14.79
N SER A 147 7.03 1.17 -13.65
CA SER A 147 6.42 1.56 -12.37
C SER A 147 5.92 3.00 -12.40
N ILE A 148 6.68 3.93 -13.01
CA ILE A 148 6.26 5.33 -13.17
C ILE A 148 5.01 5.44 -14.03
N GLU A 149 4.93 4.70 -15.14
CA GLU A 149 3.73 4.68 -15.99
C GLU A 149 2.51 4.17 -15.22
N ARG A 150 2.66 3.07 -14.46
CA ARG A 150 1.60 2.55 -13.58
C ARG A 150 1.17 3.58 -12.53
N LEU A 151 2.12 4.28 -11.90
CA LEU A 151 1.83 5.32 -10.91
C LEU A 151 1.02 6.46 -11.50
N LEU A 152 1.41 6.98 -12.67
CA LEU A 152 0.72 8.09 -13.32
C LEU A 152 -0.69 7.69 -13.77
N LYS A 153 -0.84 6.47 -14.29
CA LYS A 153 -2.15 5.92 -14.64
C LYS A 153 -3.07 5.80 -13.42
N LEU A 154 -2.53 5.30 -12.31
CA LEU A 154 -3.26 5.14 -11.06
C LEU A 154 -3.63 6.49 -10.44
N ASP A 155 -2.72 7.47 -10.48
CA ASP A 155 -2.98 8.83 -10.01
C ASP A 155 -4.10 9.51 -10.78
N TYR A 156 -4.10 9.37 -12.11
CA TYR A 156 -5.19 9.87 -12.95
C TYR A 156 -6.51 9.16 -12.63
N GLU A 157 -6.51 7.83 -12.52
CA GLU A 157 -7.68 7.03 -12.15
C GLU A 157 -8.24 7.43 -10.78
N LEU A 158 -7.42 7.68 -9.78
CA LEU A 158 -7.91 7.88 -8.41
C LEU A 158 -8.17 9.33 -8.04
N ILE A 159 -7.45 10.27 -8.65
CA ILE A 159 -7.42 11.69 -8.26
C ILE A 159 -7.61 12.58 -9.47
N GLY A 160 -6.76 12.43 -10.50
CA GLY A 160 -6.67 13.37 -11.61
C GLY A 160 -7.98 13.59 -12.37
N GLN A 161 -8.78 12.53 -12.57
CA GLN A 161 -10.06 12.64 -13.27
C GLN A 161 -11.17 13.39 -12.48
N PHE A 162 -10.97 13.63 -11.18
CA PHE A 162 -11.94 14.29 -10.30
C PHE A 162 -11.60 15.76 -10.01
N ASN A 163 -10.42 16.23 -10.41
CA ASN A 163 -10.03 17.62 -10.29
C ASN A 163 -10.72 18.46 -11.39
N GLN A 164 -11.98 18.84 -11.16
CA GLN A 164 -12.74 19.83 -11.94
C GLN A 164 -12.73 21.20 -11.26
#